data_AF-A0A7C5P4X2-F1
#
_entry.id   AF-A0A7C5P4X2-F1
#
_cell.length_a   1.000
_cell.length_b   1.000
_cell.length_c   1.000
_cell.angle_alpha   90.00
_cell.angle_beta   90.00
_cell.angle_gamma   90.00
#
_symmetry.space_group_name_H-M   'P 1'
#
loop_
_entity.id
_entity.type
_entity.pdbx_description
1 polymer ?
#
loop_
_entity_poly.entity_id
_entity_poly.type
_entity_poly.pdbx_seq_one_letter_code
_entity_poly.pdbx_strand_id
1 'polypeptide(L)'
;MKEKRSEEYEVLEEVFDRSTLMIIYDFMNSGVIDRIYGVVKAGKEARVYWGKNKEGRELAIKIYLTVSAEFRKGMLKYIEGDHRFKNVRRDTRSLIFAWAQKEFKNLEQALAAGVRVPKPFAVRNNVLVMEFIGKNGVSAPSLKEQPPSNPERIYKILITYLERLYQKAELVHGDLSEYNIMVWRGLPVLFDMSQAVPLSHPLADFLLNRDIANLNRFFSRLGVDVLPAEEVYRRVTGHGSA
;
A
#
# COMPACT_ATOMS: atom_id res chain seq x y z
N MET A 1 20.83 -19.97 -20.22
CA MET A 1 20.59 -18.61 -20.77
C MET A 1 19.32 -18.49 -21.62
N LYS A 2 18.75 -19.59 -22.14
CA LYS A 2 17.45 -19.60 -22.85
C LYS A 2 16.23 -19.63 -21.89
N GLU A 3 16.27 -20.43 -20.82
CA GLU A 3 15.16 -20.59 -19.86
C GLU A 3 14.82 -19.29 -19.12
N LYS A 4 15.82 -18.57 -18.61
CA LYS A 4 15.63 -17.29 -17.92
C LYS A 4 14.94 -16.22 -18.80
N ARG A 5 15.12 -16.31 -20.11
CA ARG A 5 14.51 -15.39 -21.08
C ARG A 5 13.06 -15.76 -21.35
N SER A 6 12.70 -17.05 -21.43
CA SER A 6 11.29 -17.46 -21.62
C SER A 6 10.46 -17.19 -20.37
N GLU A 7 11.00 -17.37 -19.17
CA GLU A 7 10.35 -16.99 -17.91
C GLU A 7 10.12 -15.47 -17.83
N GLU A 8 11.10 -14.66 -18.20
CA GLU A 8 10.93 -13.19 -18.27
C GLU A 8 9.86 -12.78 -19.29
N TYR A 9 9.78 -13.44 -20.45
CA TYR A 9 8.75 -13.20 -21.47
C TYR A 9 7.36 -13.68 -21.02
N GLU A 10 7.23 -14.84 -20.39
CA GLU A 10 5.96 -15.33 -19.82
C GLU A 10 5.47 -14.42 -18.68
N VAL A 11 6.38 -13.91 -17.84
CA VAL A 11 6.06 -12.93 -16.79
C VAL A 11 5.68 -11.57 -17.37
N LEU A 12 6.30 -11.15 -18.48
CA LEU A 12 5.87 -9.96 -19.23
C LEU A 12 4.46 -10.17 -19.82
N GLU A 13 4.17 -11.32 -20.42
CA GLU A 13 2.85 -11.64 -20.98
C GLU A 13 1.75 -11.77 -19.92
N GLU A 14 2.05 -12.26 -18.71
CA GLU A 14 1.07 -12.43 -17.62
C GLU A 14 0.58 -11.09 -17.04
N VAL A 15 1.36 -10.03 -17.17
CA VAL A 15 1.11 -8.72 -16.53
C VAL A 15 0.62 -7.69 -17.54
N PHE A 16 1.15 -7.77 -18.74
CA PHE A 16 0.91 -6.82 -19.79
C PHE A 16 -0.05 -7.40 -20.82
N ASP A 17 -1.27 -7.71 -20.37
CA ASP A 17 -2.35 -7.92 -21.31
C ASP A 17 -2.53 -6.65 -22.18
N ARG A 18 -3.17 -6.81 -23.35
CA ARG A 18 -3.33 -5.70 -24.30
C ARG A 18 -3.97 -4.46 -23.64
N SER A 19 -4.89 -4.66 -22.69
CA SER A 19 -5.53 -3.56 -21.97
C SER A 19 -4.54 -2.78 -21.10
N THR A 20 -3.68 -3.49 -20.37
CA THR A 20 -2.66 -2.91 -19.49
C THR A 20 -1.61 -2.17 -20.30
N LEU A 21 -1.18 -2.73 -21.43
CA LEU A 21 -0.26 -2.06 -22.35
C LEU A 21 -0.80 -0.73 -22.87
N MET A 22 -2.09 -0.68 -23.25
CA MET A 22 -2.71 0.56 -23.71
C MET A 22 -2.75 1.63 -22.60
N ILE A 23 -3.01 1.23 -21.35
CA ILE A 23 -2.99 2.16 -20.21
C ILE A 23 -1.59 2.73 -19.99
N ILE A 24 -0.56 1.88 -20.06
CA ILE A 24 0.82 2.31 -19.94
C ILE A 24 1.18 3.27 -21.06
N TYR A 25 0.80 2.96 -22.30
CA TYR A 25 0.99 3.83 -23.45
C TYR A 25 0.32 5.20 -23.25
N ASP A 26 -0.91 5.23 -22.71
CA ASP A 26 -1.59 6.48 -22.40
C ASP A 26 -0.87 7.30 -21.31
N PHE A 27 -0.33 6.64 -20.28
CA PHE A 27 0.49 7.30 -19.26
C PHE A 27 1.81 7.84 -19.82
N MET A 28 2.39 7.16 -20.80
CA MET A 28 3.57 7.65 -21.50
C MET A 28 3.26 8.89 -22.34
N ASN A 29 2.18 8.86 -23.11
CA ASN A 29 1.75 9.99 -23.94
C ASN A 29 1.37 11.22 -23.11
N SER A 30 0.70 11.02 -21.98
CA SER A 30 0.34 12.10 -21.05
C SER A 30 1.51 12.61 -20.20
N GLY A 31 2.68 11.97 -20.27
CA GLY A 31 3.89 12.36 -19.53
C GLY A 31 3.88 11.99 -18.05
N VAL A 32 2.90 11.20 -17.59
CA VAL A 32 2.88 10.62 -16.24
C VAL A 32 4.07 9.69 -16.06
N ILE A 33 4.39 8.91 -17.10
CA ILE A 33 5.55 8.03 -17.17
C ILE A 33 6.40 8.48 -18.37
N ASP A 34 7.72 8.53 -18.22
CA ASP A 34 8.66 8.71 -19.34
C ASP A 34 9.33 7.39 -19.70
N ARG A 35 9.84 6.68 -18.68
CA ARG A 35 10.52 5.39 -18.85
C ARG A 35 10.09 4.42 -17.77
N ILE A 36 9.94 3.16 -18.17
CA ILE A 36 9.77 2.01 -17.28
C ILE A 36 11.04 1.18 -17.37
N TYR A 37 11.57 0.78 -16.21
CA TYR A 37 12.73 -0.07 -16.07
C TYR A 37 12.27 -1.48 -15.61
N GLY A 38 13.03 -2.12 -14.72
CA GLY A 38 12.73 -3.47 -14.23
C GLY A 38 11.70 -3.54 -13.11
N VAL A 39 11.33 -4.78 -12.79
CA VAL A 39 10.50 -5.13 -11.63
C VAL A 39 11.30 -4.88 -10.35
N VAL A 40 10.69 -4.18 -9.39
CA VAL A 40 11.25 -3.97 -8.04
C VAL A 40 10.69 -5.00 -7.07
N LYS A 41 9.41 -5.33 -7.21
CA LYS A 41 8.74 -6.30 -6.34
C LYS A 41 7.72 -7.11 -7.12
N ALA A 42 7.76 -8.43 -6.95
CA ALA A 42 6.74 -9.34 -7.45
C ALA A 42 5.98 -9.90 -6.25
N GLY A 43 4.65 -9.81 -6.29
CA GLY A 43 3.75 -10.40 -5.31
C GLY A 43 2.64 -11.18 -5.99
N LYS A 44 1.86 -11.93 -5.21
CA LYS A 44 0.70 -12.68 -5.70
C LYS A 44 -0.40 -11.78 -6.28
N GLU A 45 -0.46 -10.53 -5.84
CA GLU A 45 -1.57 -9.61 -6.10
C GLU A 45 -1.24 -8.54 -7.14
N ALA A 46 0.03 -8.13 -7.19
CA ALA A 46 0.50 -7.07 -8.05
C ALA A 46 2.00 -7.25 -8.32
N ARG A 47 2.45 -6.64 -9.41
CA ARG A 47 3.87 -6.41 -9.67
C ARG A 47 4.14 -4.92 -9.66
N VAL A 48 5.28 -4.53 -9.09
CA VAL A 48 5.70 -3.13 -8.97
C VAL A 48 6.94 -2.94 -9.82
N TYR A 49 6.85 -2.05 -10.80
CA TYR A 49 7.94 -1.65 -11.67
C TYR A 49 8.52 -0.31 -11.23
N TRP A 50 9.83 -0.14 -11.41
CA TRP A 50 10.48 1.15 -11.27
C TRP A 50 10.38 1.93 -12.57
N GLY A 51 10.09 3.21 -12.49
CA GLY A 51 10.05 4.11 -13.64
C GLY A 51 10.52 5.51 -13.30
N LYS A 52 10.51 6.39 -14.29
CA LYS A 52 10.71 7.83 -14.10
C LYS A 52 9.70 8.63 -14.92
N ASN A 53 9.33 9.82 -14.45
CA ASN A 53 8.62 10.82 -15.26
C ASN A 53 9.61 11.68 -16.07
N LYS A 54 9.09 12.63 -16.86
CA LYS A 54 9.91 13.55 -17.70
C LYS A 54 10.87 14.44 -16.90
N GLU A 55 10.57 14.69 -15.63
CA GLU A 55 11.40 15.48 -14.71
C GLU A 55 12.48 14.64 -14.00
N GLY A 56 12.56 13.33 -14.31
CA GLY A 56 13.50 12.40 -13.68
C GLY A 56 13.07 11.92 -12.28
N ARG A 57 11.85 12.25 -11.82
CA ARG A 57 11.30 11.75 -10.55
C ARG A 57 11.07 10.24 -10.64
N GLU A 58 11.53 9.50 -9.64
CA GLU A 58 11.35 8.06 -9.57
C GLU A 58 9.91 7.66 -9.20
N LEU A 59 9.38 6.68 -9.93
CA LEU A 59 8.01 6.20 -9.84
C LEU A 59 7.98 4.71 -9.48
N ALA A 60 7.02 4.33 -8.64
CA ALA A 60 6.57 2.96 -8.50
C ALA A 60 5.29 2.78 -9.33
N ILE A 61 5.32 1.85 -10.29
CA ILE A 61 4.20 1.53 -11.17
C ILE A 61 3.67 0.17 -10.73
N LYS A 62 2.61 0.18 -9.92
CA LYS A 62 1.95 -1.02 -9.40
C LYS A 62 0.88 -1.46 -10.39
N ILE A 63 1.06 -2.66 -10.94
CA ILE A 63 0.12 -3.31 -11.85
C ILE A 63 -0.51 -4.47 -11.11
N TYR A 64 -1.82 -4.39 -10.88
CA TYR A 64 -2.58 -5.46 -10.25
C TYR A 64 -2.79 -6.63 -11.23
N LEU A 65 -2.54 -7.85 -10.74
CA LEU A 65 -2.66 -9.09 -11.51
C LEU A 65 -4.11 -9.55 -11.56
N THR A 66 -4.51 -10.11 -12.69
CA THR A 66 -5.92 -10.46 -12.99
C THR A 66 -6.32 -11.89 -12.61
N VAL A 67 -5.48 -12.67 -11.91
CA VAL A 67 -5.45 -14.11 -12.21
C VAL A 67 -5.59 -15.13 -11.07
N SER A 68 -5.94 -14.81 -9.81
CA SER A 68 -6.17 -15.88 -8.81
C SER A 68 -7.47 -15.78 -7.98
N ALA A 69 -8.15 -16.92 -7.84
CA ALA A 69 -9.31 -17.06 -6.96
C ALA A 69 -8.93 -16.89 -5.47
N GLU A 70 -7.69 -17.23 -5.11
CA GLU A 70 -7.12 -17.02 -3.77
C GLU A 70 -7.02 -15.52 -3.45
N PHE A 71 -6.49 -14.71 -4.38
CA PHE A 71 -6.45 -13.26 -4.27
C PHE A 71 -7.85 -12.67 -4.10
N ARG A 72 -8.81 -13.10 -4.94
CA ARG A 72 -10.20 -12.65 -4.83
C ARG A 72 -10.78 -12.92 -3.45
N LYS A 73 -10.57 -14.12 -2.87
CA LYS A 73 -11.02 -14.44 -1.50
C LYS A 73 -10.37 -13.54 -0.45
N GLY A 74 -9.06 -13.29 -0.57
CA GLY A 74 -8.32 -12.42 0.35
C GLY A 74 -8.82 -10.97 0.37
N MET A 75 -9.21 -10.44 -0.80
CA MET A 75 -9.72 -9.07 -0.94
C MET A 75 -11.13 -8.90 -0.39
N LEU A 76 -12.00 -9.92 -0.53
CA LEU A 76 -13.44 -9.77 -0.26
C LEU A 76 -13.73 -9.21 1.13
N LYS A 77 -13.00 -9.64 2.16
CA LYS A 77 -13.21 -9.15 3.54
C LYS A 77 -12.96 -7.65 3.75
N TYR A 78 -12.27 -7.00 2.83
CA TYR A 78 -11.97 -5.55 2.84
C TYR A 78 -12.80 -4.76 1.82
N ILE A 79 -13.62 -5.47 1.04
CA ILE A 79 -14.58 -4.94 0.05
C ILE A 79 -15.99 -5.04 0.62
N GLU A 80 -16.31 -6.15 1.26
CA GLU A 80 -17.61 -6.45 1.85
C GLU A 80 -17.84 -5.60 3.11
N GLY A 81 -18.62 -4.53 2.93
CA GLY A 81 -18.86 -3.52 3.97
C GLY A 81 -18.27 -2.15 3.62
N ASP A 82 -17.44 -2.07 2.58
CA ASP A 82 -16.97 -0.80 2.03
C ASP A 82 -18.03 -0.24 1.06
N HIS A 83 -18.60 0.92 1.42
CA HIS A 83 -19.67 1.56 0.66
C HIS A 83 -19.26 1.90 -0.78
N ARG A 84 -17.96 2.09 -1.04
CA ARG A 84 -17.40 2.41 -2.36
C ARG A 84 -17.56 1.27 -3.37
N PHE A 85 -17.86 0.06 -2.89
CA PHE A 85 -18.02 -1.14 -3.72
C PHE A 85 -19.49 -1.56 -3.94
N LYS A 86 -20.47 -0.85 -3.36
CA LYS A 86 -21.90 -1.22 -3.45
C LYS A 86 -22.40 -1.40 -4.89
N ASN A 87 -21.95 -0.53 -5.80
CA ASN A 87 -22.37 -0.52 -7.20
C ASN A 87 -21.33 -1.10 -8.16
N VAL A 88 -20.26 -1.72 -7.65
CA VAL A 88 -19.22 -2.32 -8.47
C VAL A 88 -19.67 -3.71 -8.90
N ARG A 89 -19.54 -4.01 -10.20
CA ARG A 89 -19.84 -5.34 -10.73
C ARG A 89 -18.94 -6.36 -10.04
N ARG A 90 -19.52 -7.52 -9.71
CA ARG A 90 -18.82 -8.58 -8.95
C ARG A 90 -17.85 -9.40 -9.80
N ASP A 91 -17.68 -9.10 -11.09
CA ASP A 91 -16.66 -9.75 -11.91
C ASP A 91 -15.24 -9.34 -11.48
N THR A 92 -14.27 -10.23 -11.71
CA THR A 92 -12.89 -10.05 -11.24
C THR A 92 -12.26 -8.75 -11.74
N ARG A 93 -12.49 -8.37 -12.99
CA ARG A 93 -11.87 -7.20 -13.62
C ARG A 93 -12.38 -5.91 -13.00
N SER A 94 -13.70 -5.77 -12.87
CA SER A 94 -14.33 -4.60 -12.23
C SER A 94 -13.89 -4.45 -10.77
N LEU A 95 -13.77 -5.56 -10.03
CA LEU A 95 -13.30 -5.53 -8.66
C LEU A 95 -11.83 -5.07 -8.56
N ILE A 96 -10.95 -5.55 -9.44
CA ILE A 96 -9.54 -5.12 -9.46
C ILE A 96 -9.41 -3.64 -9.78
N PHE A 97 -10.21 -3.13 -10.72
CA PHE A 97 -10.16 -1.71 -11.09
C PHE A 97 -10.62 -0.83 -9.93
N ALA A 98 -11.72 -1.23 -9.27
CA ALA A 98 -12.19 -0.56 -8.07
C ALA A 98 -11.17 -0.65 -6.93
N TRP A 99 -10.44 -1.77 -6.81
CA TRP A 99 -9.41 -1.98 -5.81
C TRP A 99 -8.18 -1.08 -6.02
N ALA A 100 -7.69 -0.94 -7.24
CA ALA A 100 -6.63 0.00 -7.58
C ALA A 100 -7.07 1.45 -7.31
N GLN A 101 -8.32 1.80 -7.68
CA GLN A 101 -8.90 3.11 -7.40
C GLN A 101 -9.04 3.37 -5.89
N LYS A 102 -9.39 2.34 -5.11
CA LYS A 102 -9.48 2.37 -3.65
C LYS A 102 -8.11 2.67 -3.04
N GLU A 103 -7.05 1.96 -3.45
CA GLU A 103 -5.69 2.24 -2.96
C GLU A 103 -5.26 3.67 -3.28
N PHE A 104 -5.49 4.14 -4.51
CA PHE A 104 -5.20 5.52 -4.90
C PHE A 104 -5.89 6.53 -3.97
N LYS A 105 -7.19 6.35 -3.70
CA LYS A 105 -7.95 7.25 -2.81
C LYS A 105 -7.49 7.16 -1.36
N ASN A 106 -7.18 5.96 -0.86
CA ASN A 106 -6.65 5.79 0.48
C ASN A 106 -5.28 6.47 0.65
N LEU A 107 -4.40 6.41 -0.37
CA LEU A 107 -3.12 7.13 -0.39
C LEU A 107 -3.33 8.65 -0.38
N GLU A 108 -4.27 9.19 -1.16
CA GLU A 108 -4.61 10.62 -1.16
C GLU A 108 -5.09 11.07 0.24
N GLN A 109 -6.02 10.32 0.84
CA GLN A 109 -6.58 10.63 2.16
C GLN A 109 -5.53 10.56 3.26
N ALA A 110 -4.70 9.51 3.27
CA ALA A 110 -3.61 9.37 4.24
C ALA A 110 -2.57 10.49 4.12
N LEU A 111 -2.19 10.84 2.88
CA LEU A 111 -1.26 11.94 2.63
C LEU A 111 -1.84 13.28 3.13
N ALA A 112 -3.11 13.56 2.85
CA ALA A 112 -3.80 14.76 3.32
C ALA A 112 -3.91 14.82 4.85
N ALA A 113 -4.04 13.68 5.52
CA ALA A 113 -4.01 13.56 6.98
C ALA A 113 -2.59 13.74 7.60
N GLY A 114 -1.56 13.90 6.77
CA GLY A 114 -0.17 14.06 7.21
C GLY A 114 0.49 12.73 7.59
N VAL A 115 0.01 11.61 7.05
CA VAL A 115 0.65 10.30 7.16
C VAL A 115 1.62 10.14 6.00
N ARG A 116 2.85 9.71 6.26
CA ARG A 116 3.82 9.50 5.19
C ARG A 116 3.52 8.18 4.47
N VAL A 117 2.99 8.32 3.27
CA VAL A 117 2.73 7.24 2.30
C VAL A 117 3.39 7.62 0.95
N PRO A 118 3.55 6.67 0.01
CA PRO A 118 3.89 7.01 -1.37
C PRO A 118 2.89 8.02 -1.93
N LYS A 119 3.36 9.18 -2.40
CA LYS A 119 2.47 10.15 -3.05
C LYS A 119 1.85 9.51 -4.31
N PRO A 120 0.52 9.39 -4.41
CA PRO A 120 -0.12 8.87 -5.61
C PRO A 120 -0.08 9.93 -6.72
N PHE A 121 0.15 9.49 -7.97
CA PHE A 121 0.22 10.39 -9.13
C PHE A 121 -0.90 10.13 -10.13
N ALA A 122 -1.18 8.86 -10.45
CA ALA A 122 -2.25 8.51 -11.36
C ALA A 122 -2.75 7.10 -11.10
N VAL A 123 -4.01 6.84 -11.42
CA VAL A 123 -4.58 5.50 -11.47
C VAL A 123 -5.46 5.37 -12.71
N ARG A 124 -5.38 4.23 -13.38
CA ARG A 124 -6.29 3.87 -14.47
C ARG A 124 -6.43 2.36 -14.49
N ASN A 125 -7.67 1.88 -14.33
CA ASN A 125 -7.99 0.46 -14.28
C ASN A 125 -7.08 -0.28 -13.27
N ASN A 126 -6.26 -1.24 -13.71
CA ASN A 126 -5.37 -2.03 -12.84
C ASN A 126 -3.97 -1.41 -12.63
N VAL A 127 -3.70 -0.20 -13.13
CA VAL A 127 -2.38 0.45 -13.02
C VAL A 127 -2.45 1.65 -12.10
N LEU A 128 -1.62 1.63 -11.05
CA LEU A 128 -1.41 2.72 -10.10
C LEU A 128 0.04 3.22 -10.21
N VAL A 129 0.21 4.52 -10.43
CA VAL A 129 1.51 5.21 -10.45
C VAL A 129 1.64 6.07 -9.20
N MET A 130 2.71 5.87 -8.44
CA MET A 130 2.98 6.57 -7.18
C MET A 130 4.47 6.84 -6.97
N GLU A 131 4.81 7.60 -5.93
CA GLU A 131 6.18 7.88 -5.52
C GLU A 131 6.98 6.60 -5.29
N PHE A 132 8.16 6.51 -5.88
CA PHE A 132 9.12 5.47 -5.52
C PHE A 132 9.79 5.81 -4.19
N ILE A 133 9.62 4.95 -3.19
CA ILE A 133 10.29 5.09 -1.90
C ILE A 133 11.62 4.34 -1.97
N GLY A 134 12.67 5.05 -2.36
CA GLY A 134 13.99 4.49 -2.61
C GLY A 134 14.85 5.44 -3.42
N LYS A 135 15.93 4.92 -4.00
CA LYS A 135 16.83 5.70 -4.86
C LYS A 135 17.47 4.81 -5.91
N ASN A 136 17.55 5.31 -7.15
CA ASN A 136 18.20 4.65 -8.28
C ASN A 136 17.67 3.22 -8.51
N GLY A 137 16.36 3.03 -8.34
CA GLY A 137 15.71 1.72 -8.52
C GLY A 137 15.87 0.74 -7.36
N VAL A 138 16.61 1.11 -6.31
CA VAL A 138 16.69 0.32 -5.07
C VAL A 138 15.63 0.81 -4.10
N SER A 139 14.69 -0.07 -3.77
CA SER A 139 13.62 0.21 -2.79
C SER A 139 14.20 0.46 -1.41
N ALA A 140 13.57 1.33 -0.63
CA ALA A 140 13.81 1.38 0.81
C ALA A 140 13.44 0.02 1.43
N PRO A 141 14.20 -0.44 2.43
CA PRO A 141 13.91 -1.69 3.11
C PRO A 141 12.67 -1.54 3.99
N SER A 142 11.87 -2.60 4.04
CA SER A 142 10.82 -2.77 5.03
C SER A 142 11.40 -3.00 6.43
N LEU A 143 10.61 -2.73 7.48
CA LEU A 143 11.00 -3.04 8.87
C LEU A 143 11.31 -4.54 9.07
N LYS A 144 10.67 -5.41 8.27
CA LYS A 144 10.95 -6.84 8.27
C LYS A 144 12.36 -7.16 7.76
N GLU A 145 12.79 -6.49 6.69
CA GLU A 145 14.10 -6.69 6.05
C GLU A 145 15.22 -6.04 6.85
N GLN A 146 14.97 -4.83 7.37
CA GLN A 146 15.93 -4.09 8.17
C GLN A 146 15.23 -3.42 9.36
N PRO A 147 15.53 -3.86 10.59
CA PRO A 147 15.08 -3.17 11.79
C PRO A 147 15.54 -1.70 11.80
N PRO A 148 14.73 -0.79 12.36
CA PRO A 148 15.07 0.63 12.41
C PRO A 148 16.22 0.89 13.38
N SER A 149 17.06 1.88 13.06
CA SER A 149 18.18 2.27 13.93
C SER A 149 17.75 2.89 15.27
N ASN A 150 16.54 3.47 15.32
CA ASN A 150 15.92 3.99 16.54
C ASN A 150 14.48 3.47 16.62
N PRO A 151 14.26 2.24 17.12
CA PRO A 151 12.95 1.61 17.19
C PRO A 151 11.92 2.43 17.99
N GLU A 152 12.32 3.05 19.10
CA GLU A 152 11.45 3.85 19.97
C GLU A 152 10.90 5.07 19.21
N ARG A 153 11.75 5.77 18.45
CA ARG A 153 11.34 6.91 17.62
C ARG A 153 10.38 6.47 16.53
N ILE A 154 10.66 5.38 15.83
CA ILE A 154 9.79 4.88 14.76
C ILE A 154 8.43 4.45 15.33
N TYR A 155 8.41 3.74 16.47
CA TYR A 155 7.19 3.35 17.15
C TYR A 155 6.30 4.56 17.48
N LYS A 156 6.86 5.60 18.12
CA LYS A 156 6.12 6.83 18.45
C LYS A 156 5.52 7.52 17.22
N ILE A 157 6.26 7.55 16.11
CA ILE A 157 5.75 8.11 14.85
C ILE A 157 4.61 7.24 14.28
N LEU A 158 4.73 5.91 14.34
CA LEU A 158 3.69 5.00 13.86
C LEU A 158 2.39 5.10 14.67
N ILE A 159 2.47 5.26 16.00
CA ILE A 159 1.28 5.54 16.82
C ILE A 159 0.61 6.86 16.38
N THR A 160 1.41 7.90 16.14
CA THR A 160 0.91 9.19 15.61
C THR A 160 0.27 9.02 14.22
N TYR A 161 0.80 8.13 13.38
CA TYR A 161 0.20 7.82 12.08
C TYR A 161 -1.12 7.05 12.20
N LEU A 162 -1.25 6.12 13.15
CA LEU A 162 -2.53 5.46 13.43
C LEU A 162 -3.60 6.48 13.86
N GLU A 163 -3.27 7.41 14.75
CA GLU A 163 -4.17 8.51 15.15
C GLU A 163 -4.60 9.35 13.94
N ARG A 164 -3.65 9.76 13.09
CA ARG A 164 -3.95 10.57 11.90
C ARG A 164 -4.80 9.81 10.88
N LEU A 165 -4.49 8.53 10.65
CA LEU A 165 -5.30 7.69 9.77
C LEU A 165 -6.75 7.59 10.30
N TYR A 166 -6.91 7.30 11.59
CA TYR A 166 -8.24 7.12 12.17
C TYR A 166 -9.02 8.43 12.23
N GLN A 167 -8.45 9.46 12.87
CA GLN A 167 -9.17 10.68 13.23
C GLN A 167 -9.28 11.70 12.08
N LYS A 168 -8.32 11.69 11.14
CA LYS A 168 -8.28 12.70 10.06
C LYS A 168 -8.54 12.11 8.67
N ALA A 169 -8.06 10.89 8.40
CA ALA A 169 -8.33 10.22 7.14
C ALA A 169 -9.62 9.37 7.18
N GLU A 170 -10.17 9.11 8.38
CA GLU A 170 -11.31 8.21 8.61
C GLU A 170 -11.05 6.79 8.05
N LEU A 171 -9.81 6.33 8.19
CA LEU A 171 -9.33 5.05 7.70
C LEU A 171 -8.68 4.22 8.81
N VAL A 172 -8.86 2.90 8.71
CA VAL A 172 -8.02 1.90 9.38
C VAL A 172 -7.18 1.22 8.30
N HIS A 173 -5.86 1.09 8.50
CA HIS A 173 -4.99 0.45 7.50
C HIS A 173 -5.40 -1.00 7.23
N GLY A 174 -5.77 -1.71 8.28
CA GLY A 174 -6.39 -3.02 8.18
C GLY A 174 -5.45 -4.14 7.79
N ASP A 175 -4.13 -3.94 7.80
CA ASP A 175 -3.10 -4.99 7.68
C ASP A 175 -1.71 -4.53 8.13
N LEU A 176 -1.63 -3.49 8.96
CA LEU A 176 -0.37 -2.84 9.29
C LEU A 176 0.55 -3.81 10.06
N SER A 177 1.79 -3.95 9.58
CA SER A 177 2.83 -4.83 10.13
C SER A 177 4.23 -4.43 9.67
N GLU A 178 5.26 -5.14 10.12
CA GLU A 178 6.64 -4.88 9.68
C GLU A 178 6.87 -5.09 8.16
N TYR A 179 5.94 -5.76 7.48
CA TYR A 179 6.02 -6.04 6.04
C TYR A 179 5.58 -4.87 5.16
N ASN A 180 4.75 -3.96 5.68
CA ASN A 180 4.17 -2.84 4.92
C ASN A 180 4.57 -1.45 5.46
N ILE A 181 5.67 -1.41 6.20
CA ILE A 181 6.32 -0.17 6.64
C ILE A 181 7.76 -0.18 6.16
N MET A 182 8.15 0.83 5.38
CA MET A 182 9.54 1.10 5.01
C MET A 182 10.15 2.16 5.91
N VAL A 183 11.48 2.17 6.04
CA VAL A 183 12.21 3.31 6.61
C VAL A 183 12.95 4.03 5.50
N TRP A 184 12.57 5.29 5.25
CA TRP A 184 13.22 6.12 4.25
C TRP A 184 13.66 7.44 4.86
N ARG A 185 14.96 7.75 4.73
CA ARG A 185 15.58 8.96 5.32
C ARG A 185 15.27 9.13 6.81
N GLY A 186 15.29 8.01 7.55
CA GLY A 186 15.07 7.98 9.00
C GLY A 186 13.62 8.12 9.46
N LEU A 187 12.65 8.11 8.54
CA LEU A 187 11.21 8.20 8.85
C LEU A 187 10.47 6.97 8.33
N PRO A 188 9.42 6.49 9.04
CA PRO A 188 8.59 5.42 8.53
C PRO A 188 7.70 5.92 7.39
N VAL A 189 7.49 5.05 6.40
CA VAL A 189 6.58 5.25 5.28
C VAL A 189 5.66 4.03 5.21
N LEU A 190 4.35 4.24 5.39
CA LEU A 190 3.37 3.17 5.21
C LEU A 190 3.13 2.97 3.72
N PHE A 191 3.01 1.73 3.28
CA PHE A 191 2.64 1.41 1.90
C PHE A 191 1.61 0.28 1.87
N ASP A 192 1.08 -0.02 0.70
CA ASP A 192 0.01 -1.00 0.51
C ASP A 192 -1.30 -0.64 1.22
N MET A 193 -1.80 0.57 0.93
CA MET A 193 -3.07 1.08 1.46
C MET A 193 -4.30 0.44 0.80
N SER A 194 -4.12 -0.62 0.01
CA SER A 194 -5.18 -1.32 -0.72
C SER A 194 -6.19 -1.99 0.23
N GLN A 195 -5.71 -2.49 1.36
CA GLN A 195 -6.52 -3.17 2.37
C GLN A 195 -7.16 -2.19 3.39
N ALA A 196 -6.80 -0.91 3.35
CA ALA A 196 -7.37 0.08 4.26
C ALA A 196 -8.88 0.27 4.05
N VAL A 197 -9.63 0.34 5.14
CA VAL A 197 -11.09 0.40 5.16
C VAL A 197 -11.58 1.69 5.82
N PRO A 198 -12.75 2.23 5.42
CA PRO A 198 -13.38 3.34 6.12
C PRO A 198 -13.83 2.93 7.51
N LEU A 199 -13.97 3.90 8.43
CA LEU A 199 -14.47 3.62 9.80
C LEU A 199 -15.88 2.99 9.83
N SER A 200 -16.68 3.24 8.80
CA SER A 200 -18.02 2.64 8.64
C SER A 200 -17.99 1.13 8.34
N HIS A 201 -16.81 0.56 8.05
CA HIS A 201 -16.68 -0.84 7.70
C HIS A 201 -16.96 -1.72 8.95
N PRO A 202 -17.76 -2.79 8.85
CA PRO A 202 -18.12 -3.63 10.02
C PRO A 202 -16.93 -4.20 10.79
N LEU A 203 -15.81 -4.43 10.08
CA LEU A 203 -14.56 -4.94 10.65
C LEU A 203 -13.56 -3.85 11.06
N ALA A 204 -13.87 -2.56 10.94
CA ALA A 204 -12.90 -1.48 11.17
C ALA A 204 -12.26 -1.57 12.58
N ASP A 205 -13.07 -1.80 13.60
CA ASP A 205 -12.62 -1.90 14.99
C ASP A 205 -11.67 -3.10 15.22
N PHE A 206 -12.08 -4.28 14.75
CA PHE A 206 -11.28 -5.49 14.82
C PHE A 206 -9.94 -5.32 14.08
N LEU A 207 -9.98 -4.72 12.90
CA LEU A 207 -8.80 -4.46 12.09
C LEU A 207 -7.83 -3.48 12.76
N LEU A 208 -8.34 -2.44 13.43
CA LEU A 208 -7.51 -1.50 14.18
C LEU A 208 -6.80 -2.19 15.34
N ASN A 209 -7.54 -2.97 16.14
CA ASN A 209 -6.95 -3.74 17.24
C ASN A 209 -5.86 -4.70 16.76
N ARG A 210 -6.06 -5.33 15.60
CA ARG A 210 -5.06 -6.18 14.95
C ARG A 210 -3.81 -5.41 14.52
N ASP A 211 -3.98 -4.25 13.90
CA ASP A 211 -2.86 -3.38 13.49
C ASP A 211 -2.02 -2.95 14.70
N ILE A 212 -2.69 -2.54 15.80
CA ILE A 212 -2.04 -2.17 17.06
C ILE A 212 -1.26 -3.36 17.64
N ALA A 213 -1.89 -4.55 17.70
CA ALA A 213 -1.25 -5.75 18.24
C ALA A 213 -0.02 -6.17 17.42
N ASN A 214 -0.09 -6.07 16.08
CA ASN A 214 1.05 -6.37 15.20
C ASN A 214 2.23 -5.42 15.45
N LEU A 215 1.97 -4.11 15.53
CA LEU A 215 3.00 -3.12 15.84
C LEU A 215 3.63 -3.38 17.21
N ASN A 216 2.81 -3.51 18.25
CA ASN A 216 3.29 -3.75 19.60
C ASN A 216 4.14 -5.03 19.68
N ARG A 217 3.70 -6.12 19.02
CA ARG A 217 4.48 -7.36 18.95
C ARG A 217 5.82 -7.17 18.25
N PHE A 218 5.87 -6.43 17.13
CA PHE A 218 7.12 -6.18 16.44
C PHE A 218 8.09 -5.34 17.28
N PHE A 219 7.64 -4.22 17.83
CA PHE A 219 8.50 -3.30 18.57
C PHE A 219 8.91 -3.83 19.95
N SER A 220 8.04 -4.59 20.63
CA SER A 220 8.41 -5.27 21.89
C SER A 220 9.56 -6.26 21.69
N ARG A 221 9.58 -7.02 20.57
CA ARG A 221 10.72 -7.90 20.22
C ARG A 221 12.03 -7.14 19.98
N LEU A 222 11.96 -5.84 19.67
CA LEU A 222 13.13 -4.98 19.50
C LEU A 222 13.56 -4.30 20.81
N GLY A 223 12.93 -4.64 21.94
CA GLY A 223 13.24 -4.05 23.25
C GLY A 223 12.56 -2.70 23.52
N VAL A 224 11.63 -2.27 22.67
CA VAL A 224 10.86 -1.04 22.90
C VAL A 224 9.84 -1.28 24.01
N ASP A 225 9.76 -0.35 24.97
CA ASP A 225 8.66 -0.25 25.91
C ASP A 225 7.41 0.25 25.18
N VAL A 226 6.57 -0.70 24.75
CA VAL A 226 5.37 -0.43 23.96
C VAL A 226 4.20 -0.10 24.89
N LEU A 227 3.33 0.81 24.44
CA LEU A 227 2.11 1.14 25.18
C LEU A 227 1.16 -0.06 25.20
N PRO A 228 0.39 -0.27 26.29
CA PRO A 228 -0.69 -1.25 26.31
C PRO A 228 -1.65 -1.05 25.13
N ALA A 229 -2.11 -2.14 24.52
CA ALA A 229 -2.94 -2.07 23.31
C ALA A 229 -4.21 -1.23 23.51
N GLU A 230 -4.85 -1.33 24.68
CA GLU A 230 -6.02 -0.53 25.05
C GLU A 230 -5.71 0.97 25.17
N GLU A 231 -4.50 1.33 25.63
CA GLU A 231 -4.07 2.74 25.68
C GLU A 231 -3.86 3.29 24.27
N VAL A 232 -3.17 2.54 23.41
CA VAL A 232 -3.02 2.90 21.99
C VAL A 232 -4.40 3.05 21.34
N TYR A 233 -5.29 2.10 21.55
CA TYR A 233 -6.65 2.14 20.99
C TYR A 233 -7.43 3.37 21.43
N ARG A 234 -7.45 3.69 22.73
CA ARG A 234 -8.14 4.90 23.25
C ARG A 234 -7.54 6.17 22.66
N ARG A 235 -6.21 6.23 22.56
CA ARG A 235 -5.49 7.36 21.98
C ARG A 235 -5.82 7.54 20.49
N VAL A 236 -5.83 6.45 19.72
CA VAL A 236 -6.14 6.47 18.28
C VAL A 236 -7.61 6.84 18.03
N THR A 237 -8.55 6.30 18.81
CA THR A 237 -9.99 6.56 18.61
C THR A 237 -10.48 7.85 19.26
N GLY A 238 -9.66 8.52 20.05
CA GLY A 238 -10.03 9.76 20.76
C GLY A 238 -10.87 9.55 22.03
N HIS A 239 -11.07 8.31 22.47
CA HIS A 239 -11.85 7.97 23.68
C HIS A 239 -11.09 8.24 25.00
N GLY A 240 -10.33 9.33 25.11
CA GLY A 240 -9.45 9.58 26.27
C GLY A 240 -8.98 11.01 26.46
N SER A 241 -9.70 12.01 25.94
CA SER A 241 -9.46 13.41 26.28
C SER A 241 -10.76 14.04 26.77
N ALA A 242 -11.10 13.71 28.02
CA ALA A 242 -11.98 14.48 28.89
C ALA A 242 -11.19 14.82 30.15
#